data_AF-A0A9J9HH18-F1
#
_entry.id   AF-A0A9J9HH18-F1
#
_cell.length_a   1.000
_cell.length_b   1.000
_cell.length_c   1.000
_cell.angle_alpha   90.00
_cell.angle_beta   90.00
_cell.angle_gamma   90.00
#
_symmetry.space_group_name_H-M   'P 1'
#
loop_
_entity.id
_entity.type
_entity.pdbx_description
1 polymer ?
#
loop_
_entity_poly.entity_id
_entity_poly.type
_entity_poly.pdbx_seq_one_letter_code
_entity_poly.pdbx_strand_id
1 'polypeptide(L)'
;MALATTAQNKGADVIAAAWASRHNVPVILCKPDTSRGPSAPYQRNARMLAFKPVEAVVCSGGGIQANLADRLREARIPLHIVRDASVQNEAPAARAKTAAQAERPAMKRTACGTVNGDELPPF
;
A
#
# COMPACT_ATOMS: atom_id res chain seq x y z
N MET A 1 -3.27 9.43 25.05
CA MET A 1 -3.24 9.57 23.57
C MET A 1 -1.79 9.57 23.13
N ALA A 2 -1.43 8.91 22.03
CA ALA A 2 -0.05 8.85 21.51
C ALA A 2 -0.07 9.16 20.01
N LEU A 3 0.99 9.80 19.52
CA LEU A 3 1.15 10.15 18.11
C LEU A 3 2.14 9.19 17.45
N ALA A 4 1.72 8.46 16.41
CA ALA A 4 2.63 7.69 15.57
C ALA A 4 2.92 8.46 14.28
N THR A 5 4.21 8.67 13.97
CA THR A 5 4.64 9.44 12.79
C THR A 5 5.63 8.64 11.95
N THR A 6 5.79 9.01 10.68
CA THR A 6 6.67 8.35 9.72
C THR A 6 8.17 8.62 9.94
N ALA A 7 8.46 9.44 10.95
CA ALA A 7 9.79 9.84 11.40
C ALA A 7 10.59 10.55 10.30
N GLN A 8 9.91 11.28 9.42
CA GLN A 8 10.58 12.10 8.43
C GLN A 8 11.20 13.33 9.10
N ASN A 9 12.42 13.69 8.70
CA ASN A 9 13.13 14.83 9.28
C ASN A 9 12.68 16.19 8.71
N LYS A 10 11.63 16.21 7.90
CA LYS A 10 11.12 17.41 7.21
C LYS A 10 9.61 17.34 7.02
N GLY A 11 8.99 18.51 6.92
CA GLY A 11 7.57 18.64 6.56
C GLY A 11 6.64 18.29 7.73
N ALA A 12 5.53 17.62 7.40
CA ALA A 12 4.43 17.33 8.33
C ALA A 12 4.88 16.61 9.62
N ASP A 13 5.80 15.64 9.52
CA ASP A 13 6.31 14.89 10.68
C ASP A 13 6.99 15.78 11.72
N VAL A 14 7.73 16.81 11.29
CA VAL A 14 8.42 17.75 12.20
C VAL A 14 7.40 18.65 12.89
N ILE A 15 6.39 19.12 12.16
CA ILE A 15 5.29 19.92 12.72
C ILE A 15 4.52 19.10 13.75
N ALA A 16 4.20 17.85 13.41
CA ALA A 16 3.48 16.93 14.30
C ALA A 16 4.30 16.60 15.55
N ALA A 17 5.61 16.38 15.42
CA ALA A 17 6.50 16.16 16.56
C ALA A 17 6.60 17.39 17.46
N ALA A 18 6.70 18.60 16.89
CA ALA A 18 6.71 19.85 17.65
C ALA A 18 5.40 20.09 18.39
N TRP A 19 4.26 19.82 17.74
CA TRP A 19 2.94 19.85 18.38
C TRP A 19 2.87 18.85 19.55
N ALA A 20 3.28 17.61 19.32
CA ALA A 20 3.25 16.58 20.36
C ALA A 20 4.15 16.93 21.56
N SER A 21 5.32 17.51 21.32
CA SER A 21 6.20 18.01 22.37
C SER A 21 5.55 19.12 23.20
N ARG A 22 4.86 20.09 22.55
CA ARG A 22 4.14 21.18 23.24
C ARG A 22 2.98 20.69 24.08
N HIS A 23 2.31 19.62 23.67
CA HIS A 23 1.14 19.07 24.35
C HIS A 23 1.46 17.87 25.26
N ASN A 24 2.75 17.57 25.47
CA ASN A 24 3.21 16.42 26.25
C ASN A 24 2.59 15.08 25.81
N VAL A 25 2.44 14.91 24.49
CA VAL A 25 1.92 13.69 23.87
C VAL A 25 3.10 12.79 23.49
N PRO A 26 3.13 11.51 23.92
CA PRO A 26 4.19 10.58 23.53
C PRO A 26 4.20 10.34 22.02
N VAL A 27 5.39 10.37 21.42
CA VAL A 27 5.61 10.18 19.98
C VAL A 27 6.28 8.84 19.69
N ILE A 28 5.67 8.06 18.79
CA ILE A 28 6.20 6.81 18.26
C ILE A 28 6.77 7.08 16.87
N LEU A 29 8.08 6.91 16.74
CA LEU A 29 8.80 7.14 15.48
C LEU A 29 8.85 5.86 14.66
N CYS A 30 8.06 5.79 13.59
CA CYS A 30 8.02 4.64 12.69
C CYS A 30 9.02 4.82 11.54
N LYS A 31 10.30 4.58 11.81
CA LYS A 31 11.36 4.67 10.79
C LYS A 31 11.29 3.49 9.81
N PRO A 32 11.46 3.72 8.50
CA PRO A 32 11.60 2.63 7.53
C PRO A 32 12.91 1.87 7.78
N ASP A 33 12.84 0.56 7.71
CA ASP A 33 13.98 -0.35 7.89
C ASP A 33 14.72 -0.51 6.55
N THR A 34 15.79 0.24 6.37
CA THR A 34 16.55 0.31 5.09
C THR A 34 17.17 -1.02 4.68
N SER A 35 17.35 -1.96 5.61
CA SER A 35 17.82 -3.32 5.31
C SER A 35 16.87 -4.09 4.40
N ARG A 36 15.59 -3.69 4.34
CA ARG A 36 14.53 -4.33 3.54
C ARG A 36 14.45 -3.80 2.10
N GLY A 37 15.43 -3.00 1.69
CA GLY A 37 15.53 -2.45 0.35
C GLY A 37 14.36 -1.54 -0.04
N PRO A 38 13.95 -1.49 -1.32
CA PRO A 38 12.97 -0.52 -1.82
C PRO A 38 11.56 -0.69 -1.23
N SER A 39 11.27 -1.84 -0.63
CA SER A 39 9.98 -2.14 0.00
C SER A 39 9.85 -1.61 1.45
N ALA A 40 10.96 -1.15 2.04
CA ALA A 40 11.04 -0.64 3.41
C ALA A 40 9.94 0.37 3.80
N PRO A 41 9.67 1.44 3.02
CA PRO A 41 8.63 2.41 3.37
C PRO A 41 7.22 1.81 3.38
N TYR A 42 6.93 0.89 2.46
CA TYR A 42 5.63 0.22 2.37
C TYR A 42 5.40 -0.74 3.55
N GLN A 43 6.43 -1.47 3.97
CA GLN A 43 6.35 -2.33 5.15
C GLN A 43 6.22 -1.52 6.44
N ARG A 44 6.88 -0.36 6.52
CA ARG A 44 6.66 0.57 7.64
C ARG A 44 5.21 1.03 7.71
N ASN A 45 4.58 1.37 6.57
CA ASN A 45 3.16 1.70 6.54
C ASN A 45 2.29 0.55 7.07
N ALA A 46 2.57 -0.70 6.68
CA ALA A 46 1.88 -1.87 7.21
C ALA A 46 2.03 -2.02 8.73
N ARG A 47 3.24 -1.78 9.27
CA ARG A 47 3.48 -1.77 10.72
C ARG A 47 2.72 -0.65 11.43
N MET A 48 2.56 0.52 10.81
CA MET A 48 1.78 1.61 11.40
C MET A 48 0.31 1.25 11.61
N LEU A 49 -0.28 0.41 10.73
CA LEU A 49 -1.65 -0.09 10.90
C LEU A 49 -1.79 -1.08 12.05
N ALA A 50 -0.72 -1.80 12.40
CA ALA A 50 -0.74 -2.75 13.51
C ALA A 50 -1.01 -2.06 14.87
N PHE A 51 -0.72 -0.75 14.98
CA PHE A 51 -1.06 0.04 16.16
C PHE A 51 -2.55 0.33 16.30
N LYS A 52 -3.38 0.01 15.30
CA LYS A 52 -4.82 0.29 15.25
C LYS A 52 -5.14 1.76 15.60
N PRO A 53 -4.65 2.72 14.78
CA PRO A 53 -4.89 4.13 15.06
C PRO A 53 -6.39 4.46 15.04
N VAL A 54 -6.81 5.34 15.94
CA VAL A 54 -8.21 5.82 16.02
C VAL A 54 -8.52 6.79 14.90
N GLU A 55 -7.54 7.62 14.53
CA GLU A 55 -7.63 8.59 13.46
C GLU A 55 -6.25 8.71 12.79
N ALA A 56 -6.24 9.01 11.50
CA ALA A 56 -5.02 9.21 10.75
C ALA A 56 -5.07 10.50 9.92
N VAL A 57 -3.96 11.24 9.92
CA VAL A 57 -3.74 12.39 9.06
C VAL A 57 -2.64 12.06 8.05
N VAL A 58 -2.95 12.17 6.77
CA VAL A 58 -1.99 11.97 5.69
C VAL A 58 -1.83 13.27 4.93
N CYS A 59 -0.62 13.80 4.93
CA CYS A 59 -0.27 14.99 4.16
C CYS A 59 0.07 14.61 2.71
N SER A 60 -0.13 15.56 1.79
CA SER A 60 0.19 15.45 0.37
C SER A 60 1.57 14.85 0.14
N GLY A 61 1.68 13.94 -0.81
CA GLY A 61 2.94 13.29 -1.16
C GLY A 61 2.80 12.33 -2.32
N GLY A 62 3.89 11.63 -2.62
CA GLY A 62 3.96 10.65 -3.70
C GLY A 62 3.32 9.30 -3.37
N GLY A 63 3.74 8.25 -4.09
CA GLY A 63 3.14 6.92 -4.03
C GLY A 63 3.18 6.24 -2.65
N ILE A 64 4.15 6.59 -1.79
CA ILE A 64 4.27 6.02 -0.44
C ILE A 64 3.14 6.52 0.47
N GLN A 65 2.80 7.81 0.38
CA GLN A 65 1.72 8.44 1.13
C GLN A 65 0.36 7.95 0.61
N ALA A 66 0.21 7.82 -0.72
CA ALA A 66 -0.99 7.24 -1.34
C ALA A 66 -1.25 5.81 -0.84
N ASN A 67 -0.23 4.95 -0.82
CA ASN A 67 -0.36 3.60 -0.27
C ASN A 67 -0.75 3.60 1.22
N LEU A 68 -0.23 4.54 2.02
CA LEU A 68 -0.64 4.64 3.44
C LEU A 68 -2.12 5.01 3.55
N ALA A 69 -2.57 5.99 2.77
CA ALA A 69 -3.97 6.42 2.73
C ALA A 69 -4.90 5.27 2.30
N ASP A 70 -4.54 4.51 1.26
CA ASP A 70 -5.35 3.39 0.78
C ASP A 70 -5.50 2.31 1.84
N ARG A 71 -4.41 1.94 2.52
CA ARG A 71 -4.47 0.95 3.61
C ARG A 71 -5.30 1.41 4.81
N LEU A 72 -5.25 2.71 5.13
CA LEU A 72 -6.08 3.29 6.20
C LEU A 72 -7.57 3.27 5.83
N ARG A 73 -7.91 3.53 4.56
CA ARG A 73 -9.27 3.40 4.03
C ARG A 73 -9.77 1.96 4.09
N GLU A 74 -8.93 1.01 3.68
CA GLU A 74 -9.24 -0.43 3.75
C GLU A 74 -9.50 -0.87 5.19
N ALA A 75 -8.69 -0.37 6.14
CA ALA A 75 -8.85 -0.61 7.57
C ALA A 75 -10.04 0.15 8.21
N ARG A 76 -10.81 0.92 7.43
CA ARG A 76 -11.96 1.74 7.88
C ARG A 76 -11.60 2.75 8.98
N ILE A 77 -10.37 3.26 8.97
CA ILE A 77 -9.90 4.25 9.94
C ILE A 77 -10.27 5.65 9.42
N PRO A 78 -10.86 6.52 10.25
CA PRO A 78 -11.06 7.93 9.93
C PRO A 78 -9.78 8.57 9.39
N LEU A 79 -9.88 9.16 8.20
CA LEU A 79 -8.73 9.64 7.44
C LEU A 79 -8.93 11.10 7.00
N HIS A 80 -8.00 11.95 7.43
CA HIS A 80 -7.91 13.35 6.98
C HIS A 80 -6.75 13.50 6.00
N ILE A 81 -7.06 13.91 4.76
CA ILE A 81 -6.05 14.16 3.72
C ILE A 81 -5.83 15.65 3.58
N VAL A 82 -4.64 16.10 3.99
CA VAL A 82 -4.22 17.49 3.84
C VAL A 82 -3.48 17.62 2.51
N ARG A 83 -4.10 18.28 1.54
CA ARG A 83 -3.49 18.55 0.23
C ARG A 83 -2.84 19.92 0.24
N ASP A 84 -1.76 20.05 -0.53
CA ASP A 84 -1.18 21.36 -0.77
C ASP A 84 -2.12 22.20 -1.65
N ALA A 85 -2.27 23.49 -1.32
CA ALA A 85 -3.19 24.39 -2.01
C ALA A 85 -2.80 24.65 -3.47
N SER A 86 -1.50 24.57 -3.83
CA SER A 86 -1.05 24.73 -5.21
C SER A 86 -1.41 23.55 -6.10
N VAL A 87 -1.61 22.36 -5.52
CA VAL A 87 -1.98 21.13 -6.24
C VAL A 87 -3.50 21.05 -6.50
N GLN A 88 -4.31 21.90 -5.87
CA GLN A 88 -5.76 21.94 -6.09
C GLN A 88 -6.16 22.39 -7.50
N ASN A 89 -5.23 22.92 -8.30
CA ASN A 89 -5.49 23.38 -9.65
C ASN A 89 -5.26 22.31 -10.74
N GLU A 90 -4.87 21.09 -10.39
CA GLU A 90 -4.86 19.97 -11.32
C GLU A 90 -6.08 19.07 -11.08
N ALA A 91 -7.02 19.09 -12.03
CA ALA A 91 -8.19 18.24 -12.02
C ALA A 91 -7.77 16.77 -11.78
N PRO A 92 -8.52 15.98 -10.99
CA PRO A 92 -8.17 14.59 -10.76
C PRO A 92 -8.16 13.87 -12.10
N ALA A 93 -6.97 13.47 -12.57
CA ALA A 93 -6.83 12.63 -13.75
C ALA A 93 -7.72 11.41 -13.54
N ALA A 94 -8.73 11.27 -14.40
CA ALA A 94 -9.70 10.20 -14.33
C ALA A 94 -8.96 8.87 -14.20
N ARG A 95 -9.21 8.15 -13.10
CA ARG A 95 -8.66 6.81 -12.87
C ARG A 95 -9.24 5.89 -13.94
N ALA A 96 -8.53 5.75 -15.06
CA ALA A 96 -8.84 4.73 -16.05
C ALA A 96 -8.69 3.37 -15.36
N LYS A 97 -9.81 2.67 -15.20
CA LYS A 97 -9.83 1.30 -14.70
C LYS A 97 -9.19 0.41 -15.77
N THR A 98 -7.89 0.13 -15.66
CA THR A 98 -7.33 -0.99 -16.41
C THR A 98 -7.82 -2.27 -15.74
N ALA A 99 -8.87 -2.84 -16.31
CA ALA A 99 -9.33 -4.18 -16.01
C ALA A 99 -8.26 -5.18 -16.47
N ALA A 100 -7.41 -5.62 -15.55
CA ALA A 100 -6.49 -6.73 -15.80
C ALA A 100 -7.27 -8.05 -15.76
N GLN A 101 -7.84 -8.37 -16.94
CA GLN A 101 -7.95 -9.67 -17.58
C GLN A 101 -7.88 -10.91 -16.67
N ALA A 102 -9.06 -11.43 -16.33
CA ALA A 102 -9.25 -12.83 -16.01
C ALA A 102 -9.54 -13.58 -17.31
N GLU A 103 -8.56 -14.30 -17.86
CA GLU A 103 -8.81 -15.32 -18.87
C GLU A 103 -8.01 -16.59 -18.56
N ARG A 104 -8.72 -17.57 -18.02
CA ARG A 104 -8.30 -18.97 -17.92
C ARG A 104 -8.62 -19.62 -19.28
N PRO A 105 -7.67 -20.20 -20.03
CA PRO A 105 -8.05 -21.06 -21.13
C PRO A 105 -8.38 -22.46 -20.58
N ALA A 106 -9.67 -22.80 -20.67
CA ALA A 106 -10.18 -24.15 -20.54
C ALA A 106 -9.80 -24.97 -21.78
N MET A 107 -8.83 -25.88 -21.64
CA MET A 107 -8.51 -26.85 -22.70
C MET A 107 -9.51 -28.00 -22.64
N LYS A 108 -10.21 -28.19 -23.76
CA LYS A 108 -11.37 -29.07 -23.96
C LYS A 108 -10.97 -30.54 -23.80
N ARG A 109 -11.80 -31.28 -23.07
CA ARG A 109 -11.81 -32.76 -23.05
C ARG A 109 -12.49 -33.23 -24.32
N THR A 110 -11.79 -34.02 -25.15
CA THR A 110 -12.42 -34.89 -26.14
C THR A 110 -12.00 -36.33 -25.82
N ALA A 111 -12.99 -37.20 -25.74
CA ALA A 111 -12.89 -38.56 -25.24
C ALA A 111 -12.49 -39.56 -26.33
N CYS A 112 -11.89 -40.68 -25.88
CA CYS A 112 -12.09 -42.07 -26.28
C CYS A 112 -12.13 -42.43 -27.79
N GLY A 113 -11.22 -43.31 -28.22
CA GLY A 113 -11.34 -44.03 -29.49
C GLY A 113 -10.10 -44.83 -29.90
N THR A 114 -9.98 -46.04 -29.34
CA THR A 114 -9.39 -47.31 -29.82
C THR A 114 -8.68 -47.32 -31.20
N VAL A 115 -7.44 -47.86 -31.32
CA VAL A 115 -7.09 -49.26 -31.71
C VAL A 115 -5.57 -49.41 -32.01
N ASN A 116 -5.00 -50.48 -31.44
CA ASN A 116 -3.97 -51.43 -31.93
C ASN A 116 -2.87 -51.01 -32.94
N GLY A 117 -1.64 -51.44 -32.63
CA GLY A 117 -0.65 -51.83 -33.63
C GLY A 117 0.79 -51.61 -33.20
N ASP A 118 1.48 -52.71 -32.85
CA ASP A 118 2.91 -52.98 -33.07
C ASP A 118 3.89 -51.81 -33.25
N GLU A 119 4.79 -51.62 -32.28
CA GLU A 119 6.22 -51.88 -32.47
C GLU A 119 7.00 -51.58 -31.18
N LEU A 120 7.64 -52.61 -30.64
CA LEU A 120 8.72 -52.55 -29.66
C LEU A 120 9.80 -53.54 -30.16
N PRO A 121 11.06 -53.39 -29.75
CA PRO A 121 12.18 -52.87 -30.53
C PRO A 121 13.16 -53.99 -30.95
N PRO A 122 14.42 -53.70 -31.30
CA PRO A 122 15.43 -53.88 -30.25
C PRO A 122 16.64 -52.91 -30.34
N PHE A 123 16.89 -52.14 -29.28
CA PHE A 123 18.16 -51.91 -28.55
C PHE A 123 17.96 -50.82 -27.50
#